data_AF-T0K346-F1
#
_entry.id   AF-T0K346-F1
#
_cell.length_a   1.000
_cell.length_b   1.000
_cell.length_c   1.000
_cell.angle_alpha   90.00
_cell.angle_beta   90.00
_cell.angle_gamma   90.00
#
_symmetry.space_group_name_H-M   'P 1'
#
loop_
_entity.id
_entity.type
_entity.pdbx_description
1 polymer ?
#
loop_
_entity_poly.entity_id
_entity_poly.type
_entity_poly.pdbx_seq_one_letter_code
_entity_poly.pdbx_strand_id
1 'polypeptide(L)'
;MKTIKAALVAGLFLSAYPALAEDKPKLNRNDPNAVRCRQLEVTGSLVRKERICKTNAEWRAISEQQNRDADDIISRNRAGMNPNG
;
A
#
# COMPACT_ATOMS: atom_id res chain seq x y z
N MET A 1 -3.21 -65.21 4.98
CA MET A 1 -2.94 -64.49 6.24
C MET A 1 -1.44 -64.63 6.48
N LYS A 2 -0.58 -63.62 6.54
CA LYS A 2 -0.64 -62.38 7.32
C LYS A 2 0.47 -61.45 6.77
N THR A 3 0.15 -60.20 6.46
CA THR A 3 1.08 -59.15 6.01
C THR A 3 1.72 -58.44 7.22
N ILE A 4 3.03 -58.16 7.18
CA ILE A 4 3.72 -57.28 8.15
C ILE A 4 4.66 -56.39 7.31
N LYS A 5 4.18 -55.26 6.77
CA LYS A 5 4.16 -53.89 7.34
C LYS A 5 5.56 -53.26 7.53
N ALA A 6 5.96 -52.54 6.47
CA ALA A 6 6.61 -51.24 6.42
C ALA A 6 7.53 -50.82 7.60
N ALA A 7 8.82 -50.75 7.30
CA ALA A 7 9.81 -50.04 8.11
C ALA A 7 9.52 -48.53 8.12
N LEU A 8 9.41 -47.97 9.33
CA LEU A 8 9.23 -46.56 9.60
C LEU A 8 10.53 -45.81 9.32
N VAL A 9 10.63 -45.13 8.19
CA VAL A 9 11.61 -44.05 7.99
C VAL A 9 10.99 -42.77 8.55
N ALA A 10 11.14 -42.56 9.86
CA ALA A 10 10.79 -41.33 10.55
C ALA A 10 12.06 -40.49 10.71
N GLY A 11 12.48 -39.82 9.62
CA GLY A 11 13.57 -38.85 9.63
C GLY A 11 13.01 -37.47 9.32
N LEU A 12 13.13 -36.55 10.29
CA LEU A 12 12.61 -35.18 10.29
C LEU A 12 12.68 -34.46 8.93
N PHE A 13 11.52 -34.30 8.28
CA PHE A 13 11.30 -33.17 7.39
C PHE A 13 10.89 -31.96 8.24
N LEU A 14 11.86 -31.11 8.59
CA LEU A 14 11.61 -29.74 9.03
C LEU A 14 11.16 -28.94 7.80
N SER A 15 9.89 -29.10 7.41
CA SER A 15 9.29 -28.22 6.40
C SER A 15 9.21 -26.82 6.99
N ALA A 16 10.05 -25.91 6.49
CA ALA A 16 9.89 -24.48 6.70
C ALA A 16 8.52 -24.08 6.13
N TYR A 17 7.53 -23.98 7.00
CA TYR A 17 6.21 -23.47 6.61
C TYR A 17 6.38 -22.01 6.19
N PRO A 18 6.00 -21.63 4.96
CA PRO A 18 5.84 -20.22 4.67
C PRO A 18 4.70 -19.74 5.55
N ALA A 19 4.90 -18.63 6.27
CA ALA A 19 3.84 -18.00 7.03
C ALA A 19 2.67 -17.70 6.08
N LEU A 20 1.58 -18.47 6.22
CA LEU A 20 0.34 -18.18 5.51
C LEU A 20 -0.19 -16.86 6.04
N ALA A 21 -0.40 -15.92 5.13
CA ALA A 21 -0.92 -14.60 5.43
C ALA A 21 -2.20 -14.72 6.28
N GLU A 22 -2.17 -14.15 7.48
CA GLU A 22 -3.32 -14.08 8.36
C GLU A 22 -4.42 -13.27 7.66
N ASP A 23 -5.56 -13.92 7.40
CA ASP A 23 -6.73 -13.33 6.76
C ASP A 23 -7.30 -12.24 7.69
N LYS A 24 -6.76 -11.03 7.58
CA LYS A 24 -7.29 -9.87 8.27
C LYS A 24 -8.74 -9.69 7.82
N PRO A 25 -9.69 -9.44 8.75
CA PRO A 25 -11.10 -9.30 8.41
C PRO A 25 -11.27 -8.25 7.31
N LYS A 26 -12.09 -8.57 6.30
CA LYS A 26 -12.36 -7.65 5.19
C LYS A 26 -13.03 -6.40 5.73
N LEU A 27 -12.23 -5.34 5.88
CA LEU A 27 -12.72 -4.02 6.29
C LEU A 27 -13.68 -3.47 5.23
N ASN A 28 -14.68 -2.73 5.70
CA ASN A 28 -15.62 -2.04 4.83
C ASN A 28 -14.90 -1.06 3.91
N ARG A 29 -15.44 -0.85 2.71
CA ARG A 29 -14.80 -0.02 1.67
C ARG A 29 -14.43 1.39 2.15
N ASN A 30 -15.25 1.96 3.03
CA ASN A 30 -15.13 3.32 3.54
C ASN A 30 -14.33 3.39 4.85
N ASP A 31 -13.91 2.26 5.40
CA ASP A 31 -13.13 2.22 6.64
C ASP A 31 -11.81 2.98 6.45
N PRO A 32 -11.37 3.82 7.40
CA PRO A 32 -10.10 4.53 7.33
C PRO A 32 -8.89 3.60 7.09
N ASN A 33 -8.93 2.38 7.62
CA ASN A 33 -7.84 1.42 7.53
C ASN A 33 -7.98 0.48 6.32
N ALA A 34 -9.06 0.60 5.52
CA ALA A 34 -9.19 -0.19 4.31
C ALA A 34 -8.12 0.23 3.28
N VAL A 35 -7.37 -0.76 2.78
CA VAL A 35 -6.30 -0.53 1.80
C VAL A 35 -6.88 -0.37 0.40
N ARG A 36 -6.45 0.69 -0.29
CA ARG A 36 -6.74 0.99 -1.69
C ARG A 36 -5.46 1.06 -2.49
N CYS A 37 -5.37 0.22 -3.51
CA CYS A 37 -4.32 0.29 -4.51
C CYS A 37 -4.75 1.19 -5.66
N ARG A 38 -3.89 2.14 -6.04
CA ARG A 38 -4.07 3.01 -7.21
C ARG A 38 -2.87 2.83 -8.14
N GLN A 39 -3.10 2.96 -9.44
CA GLN A 39 -2.01 3.07 -10.42
C GLN A 39 -1.73 4.55 -10.66
N LEU A 40 -0.49 4.96 -10.47
CA LEU A 40 -0.02 6.32 -10.71
C LEU A 40 0.90 6.31 -11.92
N GLU A 41 0.81 7.35 -12.72
CA GLU A 41 1.72 7.57 -13.85
C GLU A 41 3.04 8.13 -13.32
N VAL A 42 4.16 7.61 -13.83
CA VAL A 42 5.49 8.05 -13.40
C VAL A 42 5.93 9.23 -14.27
N THR A 43 6.22 10.36 -13.64
CA THR A 43 6.73 11.55 -14.34
C THR A 43 7.95 11.20 -15.19
N GLY A 44 7.91 11.58 -16.48
CA GLY A 44 8.98 11.28 -17.44
C GLY A 44 8.85 9.95 -18.17
N SER A 45 7.76 9.19 -17.95
CA SER A 45 7.47 7.98 -18.73
C SER A 45 5.99 7.88 -19.11
N LEU A 46 5.70 7.71 -20.41
CA LEU A 46 4.33 7.55 -20.92
C LEU A 46 3.78 6.12 -20.74
N VAL A 47 4.67 5.16 -20.53
CA VAL A 47 4.32 3.73 -20.47
C VAL A 47 4.41 3.16 -19.05
N ARG A 48 5.26 3.74 -18.19
CA ARG A 48 5.48 3.22 -16.85
C ARG A 48 4.39 3.69 -15.89
N LYS A 49 3.72 2.73 -15.27
CA LYS A 49 2.74 2.96 -14.21
C LYS A 49 3.20 2.26 -12.94
N GLU A 50 3.13 2.97 -11.82
CA GLU A 50 3.46 2.43 -10.51
C GLU A 50 2.18 2.11 -9.74
N ARG A 51 2.10 0.92 -9.15
CA ARG A 51 0.96 0.53 -8.32
C ARG A 51 1.30 0.79 -6.86
N ILE A 52 0.61 1.74 -6.24
CA ILE A 52 0.80 2.10 -4.83
C ILE A 52 -0.45 1.70 -4.04
N CYS A 53 -0.25 0.91 -2.98
CA CYS A 53 -1.29 0.50 -2.07
C CYS A 53 -1.12 1.20 -0.72
N LYS A 54 -2.13 1.95 -0.30
CA LYS A 54 -2.18 2.67 0.98
C LYS A 54 -3.56 2.59 1.59
N THR A 55 -3.69 2.82 2.88
CA THR A 55 -4.98 2.92 3.57
C THR A 55 -5.76 4.15 3.11
N ASN A 56 -7.08 4.12 3.28
CA ASN A 56 -7.93 5.29 3.00
C ASN A 56 -7.51 6.51 3.83
N ALA A 57 -7.07 6.33 5.07
CA ALA A 57 -6.56 7.39 5.93
C ALA A 57 -5.30 8.05 5.34
N GLU A 58 -4.32 7.24 4.91
CA GLU A 58 -3.12 7.75 4.27
C GLU A 58 -3.43 8.49 2.96
N TRP A 59 -4.35 7.97 2.14
CA TRP A 59 -4.77 8.66 0.91
C TRP A 59 -5.41 10.02 1.20
N ARG A 60 -6.19 10.15 2.28
CA ARG A 60 -6.75 11.43 2.71
C ARG A 60 -5.65 12.39 3.16
N ALA A 61 -4.72 11.93 3.99
CA ALA A 61 -3.59 12.73 4.47
C ALA A 61 -2.73 13.26 3.31
N ILE A 62 -2.46 12.42 2.30
CA ILE A 62 -1.74 12.84 1.08
C ILE A 62 -2.53 13.93 0.33
N SER A 63 -3.83 13.75 0.13
CA SER A 63 -4.67 14.73 -0.56
C SER A 63 -4.72 16.07 0.17
N GLU A 64 -4.84 16.05 1.50
CA GLU A 64 -4.84 17.26 2.32
C GLU A 64 -3.49 17.97 2.27
N GLN A 65 -2.38 17.22 2.32
CA GLN A 65 -1.05 17.79 2.19
C GLN A 65 -0.85 18.46 0.83
N GLN A 66 -1.23 17.79 -0.26
CA GLN A 66 -1.13 18.34 -1.61
C GLN A 66 -1.92 19.63 -1.79
N ASN A 67 -3.12 19.72 -1.20
CA ASN A 67 -3.92 20.95 -1.25
C ASN A 67 -3.22 22.09 -0.51
N ARG A 68 -2.68 21.83 0.70
CA ARG A 68 -1.93 22.83 1.46
C ARG A 68 -0.69 23.31 0.71
N ASP A 69 0.05 22.40 0.09
CA ASP A 69 1.24 22.73 -0.69
C ASP A 69 0.88 23.58 -1.92
N ALA A 70 -0.22 23.26 -2.60
CA ALA A 70 -0.71 24.06 -3.72
C ALA A 70 -1.13 25.48 -3.28
N ASP A 71 -1.84 25.59 -2.16
CA ASP A 71 -2.25 26.87 -1.59
C ASP A 71 -1.04 27.72 -1.17
N ASP A 72 -0.04 27.10 -0.56
CA ASP A 72 1.22 27.75 -0.17
C ASP A 72 1.97 28.29 -1.40
N ILE A 73 2.09 27.50 -2.48
CA ILE A 73 2.68 27.95 -3.74
C ILE A 73 1.92 29.17 -4.27
N ILE A 74 0.59 29.13 -4.33
CA ILE A 74 -0.21 30.25 -4.83
C ILE A 74 -0.05 31.48 -3.93
N SER A 75 -0.10 31.30 -2.61
CA SER A 75 0.04 32.37 -1.62
C SER A 75 1.38 33.10 -1.76
N ARG A 76 2.49 32.35 -1.84
CA ARG A 76 3.84 32.91 -2.03
C ARG A 76 3.97 33.68 -3.34
N ASN A 77 3.41 33.15 -4.43
CA ASN A 77 3.42 33.85 -5.71
C ASN A 77 2.62 35.17 -5.65
N ARG A 78 1.48 35.20 -4.95
CA ARG A 78 0.68 36.42 -4.78
C ARG A 78 1.37 37.47 -3.92
N ALA A 79 2.05 37.07 -2.85
CA ALA A 79 2.76 38.00 -1.97
C ALA A 79 3.88 38.76 -2.69
N GLY A 80 4.56 38.13 -3.66
CA GLY A 80 5.58 38.78 -4.49
C GLY A 80 5.03 39.69 -5.61
N MET A 81 3.72 39.64 -5.89
CA MET A 81 3.05 40.41 -6.94
C MET A 81 2.26 41.61 -6.40
N ASN A 82 2.45 42.01 -5.14
CA ASN A 82 1.93 43.29 -4.64
C ASN A 82 2.99 44.39 -4.78
N PRO A 83 2.92 45.25 -5.83
CA PRO A 83 3.89 46.32 -6.04
C PRO A 83 3.74 47.51 -5.07
N ASN A 84 2.76 47.50 -4.16
CA ASN A 84 2.50 48.57 -3.19
C ASN A 84 2.70 48.13 -1.72
N GLY A 85 3.53 47.12 -1.49
CA GLY A 85 4.09 46.82 -0.17
C GLY A 85 5.42 47.53 0.03
#